data_AF-A0A918NG60-F1
#
_entry.id   AF-A0A918NG60-F1
#
_cell.length_a   1.000
_cell.length_b   1.000
_cell.length_c   1.000
_cell.angle_alpha   90.00
_cell.angle_beta   90.00
_cell.angle_gamma   90.00
#
_symmetry.space_group_name_H-M   'P 1'
#
loop_
_entity.id
_entity.type
_entity.pdbx_description
1 polymer ?
#
loop_
_entity_poly.entity_id
_entity_poly.type
_entity_poly.pdbx_seq_one_letter_code
_entity_poly.pdbx_strand_id
1 'polypeptide(L)'
;MQTQINSSVKDVDIFSRLKITSKKLRHGLLAVSTLAILSACTTETKPKTDVVKDDTLTATNANKDIYVAFAGGGWRAHTGHTAWMVGLLDNDPDTPPIAAQHMSLDEAFTNVSAISSNSGGSWFNVMLSYSDSFRAGLEKPAAATKYLTDPSAYYINEKTLFNTLSGESLSLLCSVDNEFSNLLAIACMTDLNWDNLIEDIVFGPLSMSNDLAGTSLNGKQAWTDRKTISLAATALTGDVVLGENGFLSGHEKFYYDAPDLGALNIVPVTFGSAAEANVTAPKFFSGGTGSFTLSYGKTGDIITQEEPNNLRGVYADSINVIHAAAGSSAAIGFLSSDTINAKNAAALKLPSGVIWDASYEADDLSVFVNLPDPNGASKAVTRAASPRADINHNAKNRIIKIADGGALDNSGVAHSVMLHQANYRSSVPFEIVAFDNVQKTYSYAPTRVGNSATPVALTQDIGIDLAFLFGYGYTPIAGTNGQDSGMCMEDYCVTTQTNTVSQQIFNSAGLNAPTLWRWASTQTGTSQPCELIYTPYAVQTVANDMMGIKGGYSGTLHSFTANCPSAETAPLKAGHWAAYEDMYAAIQTGLQAENSKGVNYLRTAFKLPTP
;
A
#
# COMPACT_ATOMS: atom_id res chain seq x y z
N MET A 1 23.16 66.46 31.12
CA MET A 1 24.04 65.28 30.98
C MET A 1 23.17 64.05 31.10
N GLN A 2 23.17 63.20 30.08
CA GLN A 2 22.24 62.08 29.95
C GLN A 2 23.06 60.81 29.71
N THR A 3 23.08 59.92 30.70
CA THR A 3 23.93 58.72 30.67
C THR A 3 23.21 57.62 29.90
N GLN A 4 23.74 57.25 28.73
CA GLN A 4 23.28 56.06 28.00
C GLN A 4 23.58 54.79 28.80
N ILE A 5 22.59 53.92 28.93
CA ILE A 5 22.81 52.50 29.26
C ILE A 5 22.44 51.70 28.01
N ASN A 6 23.46 51.25 27.28
CA ASN A 6 23.27 50.29 26.19
C ASN A 6 23.01 48.90 26.80
N SER A 7 21.86 48.32 26.48
CA SER A 7 21.57 46.90 26.71
C SER A 7 21.22 46.22 25.38
N SER A 8 22.24 45.84 24.62
CA SER A 8 22.12 45.04 23.40
C SER A 8 22.59 43.60 23.67
N VAL A 9 21.70 42.74 24.18
CA VAL A 9 22.02 41.35 24.52
C VAL A 9 20.99 40.35 23.99
N LYS A 10 21.34 39.73 22.87
CA LYS A 10 21.30 38.26 22.59
C LYS A 10 20.03 37.40 22.71
N ASP A 11 18.85 37.91 23.05
CA ASP A 11 17.67 37.00 23.20
C ASP A 11 17.14 36.35 21.90
N VAL A 12 17.56 36.83 20.72
CA VAL A 12 17.15 36.28 19.41
C VAL A 12 17.89 34.97 19.05
N ASP A 13 19.07 34.71 19.63
CA ASP A 13 19.93 33.56 19.25
C ASP A 13 19.64 32.29 20.09
N ILE A 14 18.94 32.40 21.21
CA ILE A 14 18.59 31.24 22.06
C ILE A 14 17.37 30.50 21.51
N PHE A 15 16.33 31.21 21.06
CA PHE A 15 15.12 30.58 20.49
C PHE A 15 15.37 29.97 19.11
N SER A 16 16.24 30.55 18.28
CA SER A 16 16.65 29.95 17.01
C SER A 16 17.44 28.66 17.26
N ARG A 17 18.42 28.67 18.17
CA ARG A 17 19.19 27.49 18.56
C ARG A 17 18.31 26.42 19.20
N LEU A 18 17.38 26.76 20.10
CA LEU A 18 16.44 25.79 20.67
C LEU A 18 15.50 25.19 19.60
N LYS A 19 15.05 25.95 18.61
CA LYS A 19 14.30 25.42 17.46
C LYS A 19 15.16 24.50 16.57
N ILE A 20 16.44 24.82 16.38
CA ILE A 20 17.38 23.99 15.62
C ILE A 20 17.77 22.73 16.40
N THR A 21 17.97 22.80 17.72
CA THR A 21 18.29 21.65 18.57
C THR A 21 17.07 20.76 18.78
N SER A 22 15.86 21.32 18.95
CA SER A 22 14.63 20.51 18.97
C SER A 22 14.34 19.92 17.60
N LYS A 23 14.47 20.65 16.47
CA LYS A 23 14.44 20.00 15.14
C LYS A 23 15.50 18.90 15.06
N LYS A 24 16.77 19.12 15.41
CA LYS A 24 17.80 18.06 15.35
C LYS A 24 17.54 16.87 16.26
N LEU A 25 16.92 17.07 17.44
CA LEU A 25 16.52 15.97 18.33
C LEU A 25 15.31 15.22 17.78
N ARG A 26 14.32 15.93 17.23
CA ARG A 26 13.15 15.38 16.53
C ARG A 26 13.55 14.59 15.30
N HIS A 27 14.36 15.16 14.41
CA HIS A 27 14.92 14.45 13.25
C HIS A 27 15.88 13.33 13.66
N GLY A 28 16.50 13.39 14.84
CA GLY A 28 17.33 12.28 15.36
C GLY A 28 16.49 11.10 15.86
N LEU A 29 15.48 11.36 16.70
CA LEU A 29 14.50 10.36 17.16
C LEU A 29 13.67 9.82 15.99
N LEU A 30 13.21 10.68 15.09
CA LEU A 30 12.43 10.27 13.93
C LEU A 30 13.29 9.65 12.83
N ALA A 31 14.58 10.00 12.69
CA ALA A 31 15.49 9.19 11.89
C ALA A 31 15.52 7.77 12.46
N VAL A 32 15.84 7.60 13.76
CA VAL A 32 15.85 6.27 14.40
C VAL A 32 14.50 5.54 14.26
N SER A 33 13.38 6.27 14.33
CA SER A 33 12.03 5.70 14.15
C SER A 33 11.72 5.33 12.70
N THR A 34 12.04 6.17 11.72
CA THR A 34 11.75 5.93 10.29
C THR A 34 12.71 4.91 9.69
N LEU A 35 13.96 4.89 10.19
CA LEU A 35 14.97 3.89 9.87
C LEU A 35 14.49 2.49 10.24
N ALA A 36 13.91 2.30 11.43
CA ALA A 36 13.57 0.98 11.95
C ALA A 36 12.41 0.23 11.22
N ILE A 37 11.87 0.77 10.11
CA ILE A 37 10.50 0.43 9.67
C ILE A 37 10.35 -0.04 8.23
N LEU A 38 11.22 0.37 7.31
CA LEU A 38 11.01 0.15 5.87
C LEU A 38 11.33 -1.28 5.37
N SER A 39 11.35 -2.27 6.26
CA SER A 39 11.76 -3.66 5.98
C SER A 39 10.71 -4.76 6.20
N ALA A 40 9.50 -4.48 6.73
CA ALA A 40 8.43 -5.49 6.75
C ALA A 40 7.00 -4.92 6.88
N CYS A 41 6.02 -5.56 6.22
CA CYS A 41 4.59 -5.42 6.48
C CYS A 41 3.93 -6.80 6.60
N THR A 42 3.73 -7.31 7.84
CA THR A 42 2.84 -8.47 8.09
C THR A 42 2.14 -8.46 9.47
N THR A 43 0.78 -8.54 9.50
CA THR A 43 -0.13 -9.37 10.41
C THR A 43 -1.02 -8.87 11.62
N GLU A 44 -2.36 -9.14 11.50
CA GLU A 44 -3.42 -9.84 12.33
C GLU A 44 -3.92 -9.41 13.77
N THR A 45 -5.19 -9.53 14.29
CA THR A 45 -6.50 -10.22 13.97
C THR A 45 -7.81 -9.38 14.23
N LYS A 46 -8.98 -9.84 13.67
CA LYS A 46 -10.50 -9.57 13.77
C LYS A 46 -11.18 -9.47 15.19
N PRO A 47 -12.54 -9.21 15.44
CA PRO A 47 -13.80 -9.58 14.66
C PRO A 47 -15.26 -8.90 14.85
N LYS A 48 -16.14 -9.06 13.82
CA LYS A 48 -17.62 -9.43 13.80
C LYS A 48 -18.83 -8.45 14.07
N THR A 49 -20.12 -8.84 13.79
CA THR A 49 -21.00 -8.66 12.56
C THR A 49 -22.52 -8.82 12.87
N ASP A 50 -23.47 -8.31 12.02
CA ASP A 50 -24.66 -9.08 11.54
C ASP A 50 -25.42 -8.46 10.31
N VAL A 51 -26.20 -9.24 9.51
CA VAL A 51 -26.50 -8.97 8.06
C VAL A 51 -28.01 -8.91 7.64
N VAL A 52 -28.39 -8.14 6.60
CA VAL A 52 -29.68 -8.27 5.82
C VAL A 52 -29.50 -8.05 4.29
N LYS A 53 -30.37 -8.71 3.49
CA LYS A 53 -30.52 -8.81 1.99
C LYS A 53 -31.32 -7.64 1.34
N ASP A 54 -31.58 -7.52 0.03
CA ASP A 54 -30.98 -7.88 -1.29
C ASP A 54 -32.01 -7.44 -2.38
N ASP A 55 -31.61 -7.05 -3.61
CA ASP A 55 -32.51 -7.01 -4.79
C ASP A 55 -31.76 -6.83 -6.14
N THR A 56 -32.35 -7.30 -7.25
CA THR A 56 -31.59 -7.87 -8.39
C THR A 56 -31.24 -6.97 -9.59
N LEU A 57 -30.01 -7.11 -10.11
CA LEU A 57 -29.52 -6.61 -11.43
C LEU A 57 -29.69 -7.61 -12.59
N THR A 58 -29.86 -7.11 -13.82
CA THR A 58 -30.05 -7.89 -15.08
C THR A 58 -28.76 -8.08 -15.88
N ALA A 59 -28.62 -9.24 -16.54
CA ALA A 59 -27.33 -9.73 -17.07
C ALA A 59 -27.20 -9.66 -18.61
N THR A 60 -26.57 -8.61 -19.14
CA THR A 60 -26.23 -8.50 -20.59
C THR A 60 -24.77 -8.11 -20.89
N ASN A 61 -23.92 -7.87 -19.88
CA ASN A 61 -22.48 -7.59 -20.05
C ASN A 61 -21.57 -8.78 -19.63
N ALA A 62 -22.07 -10.02 -19.75
CA ALA A 62 -21.50 -11.24 -19.16
C ALA A 62 -20.21 -11.81 -19.81
N ASN A 63 -19.29 -10.93 -20.25
CA ASN A 63 -17.96 -11.31 -20.78
C ASN A 63 -16.81 -10.51 -20.15
N LYS A 64 -17.07 -9.55 -19.24
CA LYS A 64 -16.05 -8.75 -18.56
C LYS A 64 -15.92 -9.17 -17.09
N ASP A 65 -15.47 -10.41 -16.89
CA ASP A 65 -15.32 -10.99 -15.54
C ASP A 65 -13.86 -11.05 -15.07
N ILE A 66 -12.94 -10.36 -15.78
CA ILE A 66 -11.53 -10.27 -15.40
C ILE A 66 -11.28 -9.04 -14.54
N TYR A 67 -10.60 -9.28 -13.42
CA TYR A 67 -10.11 -8.28 -12.48
C TYR A 67 -8.59 -8.35 -12.47
N VAL A 68 -7.91 -7.22 -12.33
CA VAL A 68 -6.46 -7.18 -12.14
C VAL A 68 -6.15 -6.70 -10.73
N ALA A 69 -5.17 -7.32 -10.07
CA ALA A 69 -4.69 -6.97 -8.74
C ALA A 69 -3.17 -6.76 -8.78
N PHE A 70 -2.72 -5.55 -8.41
CA PHE A 70 -1.30 -5.23 -8.26
C PHE A 70 -0.94 -5.17 -6.77
N ALA A 71 -0.13 -6.12 -6.30
CA ALA A 71 0.34 -6.18 -4.92
C ALA A 71 1.14 -4.93 -4.48
N GLY A 72 1.24 -4.75 -3.18
CA GLY A 72 2.16 -3.83 -2.53
C GLY A 72 3.60 -4.33 -2.50
N GLY A 73 4.43 -3.70 -1.66
CA GLY A 73 5.88 -3.93 -1.62
C GLY A 73 6.70 -2.77 -2.18
N GLY A 74 6.19 -1.53 -2.10
CA GLY A 74 6.90 -0.31 -2.47
C GLY A 74 7.51 -0.32 -3.88
N TRP A 75 8.78 0.08 -3.98
CA TRP A 75 9.51 0.13 -5.25
C TRP A 75 9.67 -1.24 -5.90
N ARG A 76 9.79 -2.33 -5.12
CA ARG A 76 9.88 -3.70 -5.67
C ARG A 76 8.61 -4.04 -6.42
N ALA A 77 7.47 -3.75 -5.81
CA ALA A 77 6.16 -3.93 -6.42
C ALA A 77 6.08 -3.15 -7.73
N HIS A 78 6.40 -1.85 -7.67
CA HIS A 78 6.33 -0.96 -8.82
C HIS A 78 7.18 -1.43 -10.00
N THR A 79 8.46 -1.75 -9.79
CA THR A 79 9.35 -2.25 -10.84
C THR A 79 8.89 -3.60 -11.38
N GLY A 80 8.45 -4.51 -10.51
CA GLY A 80 7.96 -5.83 -10.92
C GLY A 80 6.69 -5.75 -11.77
N HIS A 81 5.68 -4.98 -11.33
CA HIS A 81 4.44 -4.73 -12.10
C HIS A 81 4.73 -4.07 -13.44
N THR A 82 5.67 -3.12 -13.46
CA THR A 82 6.12 -2.50 -14.71
C THR A 82 6.74 -3.54 -15.64
N ALA A 83 7.61 -4.42 -15.14
CA ALA A 83 8.19 -5.48 -15.95
C ALA A 83 7.13 -6.44 -16.51
N TRP A 84 6.17 -6.88 -15.69
CA TRP A 84 5.07 -7.73 -16.14
C TRP A 84 4.21 -7.07 -17.21
N MET A 85 3.88 -5.78 -17.06
CA MET A 85 3.08 -5.06 -18.05
C MET A 85 3.85 -4.77 -19.34
N VAL A 86 5.11 -4.33 -19.25
CA VAL A 86 5.95 -4.16 -20.44
C VAL A 86 6.10 -5.49 -21.19
N GLY A 87 6.30 -6.62 -20.50
CA GLY A 87 6.39 -7.93 -21.13
C GLY A 87 5.06 -8.49 -21.68
N LEU A 88 3.92 -7.88 -21.35
CA LEU A 88 2.61 -8.16 -21.95
C LEU A 88 2.34 -7.31 -23.20
N LEU A 89 2.76 -6.04 -23.18
CA LEU A 89 2.54 -5.06 -24.24
C LEU A 89 3.58 -5.15 -25.37
N ASP A 90 4.84 -5.33 -24.98
CA ASP A 90 5.98 -5.26 -25.88
C ASP A 90 6.28 -6.64 -26.50
N ASN A 91 6.32 -6.63 -27.83
CA ASN A 91 6.82 -7.73 -28.63
C ASN A 91 8.04 -7.18 -29.35
N ASP A 92 9.22 -7.39 -28.75
CA ASP A 92 10.50 -6.84 -29.24
C ASP A 92 10.66 -7.18 -30.73
N PRO A 93 10.82 -6.17 -31.62
CA PRO A 93 10.85 -6.38 -33.07
C PRO A 93 12.03 -7.23 -33.56
N ASP A 94 13.07 -7.44 -32.73
CA ASP A 94 14.17 -8.36 -33.03
C ASP A 94 13.82 -9.84 -32.67
N THR A 95 12.65 -10.09 -32.07
CA THR A 95 12.12 -11.44 -31.85
C THR A 95 11.55 -12.02 -33.16
N PRO A 96 11.90 -13.27 -33.54
CA PRO A 96 11.52 -13.83 -34.85
C PRO A 96 10.03 -13.75 -35.21
N PRO A 97 9.68 -13.39 -36.45
CA PRO A 97 8.33 -13.00 -36.82
C PRO A 97 7.42 -14.22 -37.04
N ILE A 98 6.68 -14.61 -36.00
CA ILE A 98 5.50 -15.47 -36.14
C ILE A 98 4.20 -14.76 -35.72
N ALA A 99 4.24 -13.81 -34.76
CA ALA A 99 3.05 -13.02 -34.37
C ALA A 99 3.35 -11.67 -33.67
N ALA A 100 4.39 -10.94 -34.09
CA ALA A 100 4.77 -9.66 -33.47
C ALA A 100 3.75 -8.54 -33.76
N GLN A 101 2.76 -8.38 -32.89
CA GLN A 101 1.93 -7.17 -32.79
C GLN A 101 2.17 -6.56 -31.41
N HIS A 102 2.87 -5.42 -31.38
CA HIS A 102 2.90 -4.55 -30.21
C HIS A 102 1.46 -4.19 -29.80
N MET A 103 1.15 -4.33 -28.52
CA MET A 103 -0.22 -4.22 -28.00
C MET A 103 -0.35 -2.99 -27.10
N SER A 104 -1.40 -2.21 -27.29
CA SER A 104 -1.75 -1.09 -26.40
C SER A 104 -2.43 -1.57 -25.12
N LEU A 105 -2.49 -0.71 -24.10
CA LEU A 105 -3.21 -0.99 -22.85
C LEU A 105 -4.73 -1.18 -23.06
N ASP A 106 -5.35 -0.49 -24.01
CA ASP A 106 -6.78 -0.69 -24.30
C ASP A 106 -7.05 -2.09 -24.90
N GLU A 107 -6.14 -2.58 -25.74
CA GLU A 107 -6.20 -3.95 -26.27
C GLU A 107 -5.90 -4.99 -25.18
N ALA A 108 -4.79 -4.84 -24.44
CA ALA A 108 -4.38 -5.77 -23.41
C ALA A 108 -5.42 -5.88 -22.27
N PHE A 109 -6.07 -4.77 -21.91
CA PHE A 109 -7.09 -4.74 -20.88
C PHE A 109 -8.53 -4.65 -21.43
N THR A 110 -8.78 -5.07 -22.68
CA THR A 110 -10.12 -4.99 -23.31
C THR A 110 -11.19 -5.79 -22.54
N ASN A 111 -10.78 -6.93 -21.96
CA ASN A 111 -11.61 -7.83 -21.16
C ASN A 111 -11.65 -7.50 -19.66
N VAL A 112 -10.84 -6.55 -19.19
CA VAL A 112 -10.71 -6.22 -17.76
C VAL A 112 -11.81 -5.25 -17.34
N SER A 113 -12.50 -5.59 -16.26
CA SER A 113 -13.61 -4.83 -15.69
C SER A 113 -13.21 -3.93 -14.52
N ALA A 114 -12.14 -4.31 -13.80
CA ALA A 114 -11.62 -3.55 -12.68
C ALA A 114 -10.13 -3.76 -12.47
N ILE A 115 -9.46 -2.73 -11.96
CA ILE A 115 -8.06 -2.76 -11.53
C ILE A 115 -8.01 -2.38 -10.06
N SER A 116 -7.43 -3.26 -9.26
CA SER A 116 -7.28 -3.13 -7.82
C SER A 116 -5.80 -3.12 -7.44
N SER A 117 -5.44 -2.44 -6.36
CA SER A 117 -4.06 -2.42 -5.87
C SER A 117 -3.93 -1.94 -4.44
N ASN A 118 -2.74 -2.08 -3.88
CA ASN A 118 -2.34 -1.48 -2.60
C ASN A 118 -0.85 -1.09 -2.63
N SER A 119 -0.44 -0.19 -1.72
CA SER A 119 0.95 0.25 -1.54
C SER A 119 1.67 0.61 -2.85
N GLY A 120 2.86 0.05 -3.11
CA GLY A 120 3.60 0.22 -4.37
C GLY A 120 2.83 -0.16 -5.65
N GLY A 121 1.88 -1.10 -5.55
CA GLY A 121 0.94 -1.40 -6.63
C GLY A 121 -0.07 -0.29 -6.89
N SER A 122 -0.39 0.55 -5.89
CA SER A 122 -1.23 1.73 -6.06
C SER A 122 -0.51 2.90 -6.67
N TRP A 123 0.80 3.05 -6.44
CA TRP A 123 1.64 3.95 -7.24
C TRP A 123 1.58 3.56 -8.71
N PHE A 124 1.87 2.28 -9.00
CA PHE A 124 1.85 1.74 -10.36
C PHE A 124 0.49 1.92 -11.04
N ASN A 125 -0.60 1.53 -10.36
CA ASN A 125 -1.96 1.65 -10.88
C ASN A 125 -2.37 3.11 -11.14
N VAL A 126 -1.99 4.06 -10.28
CA VAL A 126 -2.29 5.48 -10.51
C VAL A 126 -1.48 6.05 -11.68
N MET A 127 -0.20 5.72 -11.80
CA MET A 127 0.59 6.13 -12.96
C MET A 127 0.03 5.52 -14.25
N LEU A 128 -0.27 4.22 -14.25
CA LEU A 128 -0.84 3.49 -15.38
C LEU A 128 -2.19 4.07 -15.83
N SER A 129 -3.10 4.31 -14.88
CA SER A 129 -4.50 4.65 -15.15
C SER A 129 -4.77 6.15 -15.39
N TYR A 130 -3.84 7.03 -14.98
CA TYR A 130 -4.03 8.49 -14.97
C TYR A 130 -2.87 9.29 -15.60
N SER A 131 -1.62 8.81 -15.62
CA SER A 131 -0.48 9.53 -16.23
C SER A 131 -0.23 9.15 -17.69
N ASP A 132 -0.40 10.10 -18.62
CA ASP A 132 -0.18 9.86 -20.05
C ASP A 132 1.31 9.66 -20.38
N SER A 133 2.20 10.35 -19.66
CA SER A 133 3.66 10.24 -19.82
C SER A 133 4.17 8.86 -19.39
N PHE A 134 3.62 8.31 -18.29
CA PHE A 134 3.95 6.95 -17.86
C PHE A 134 3.45 5.90 -18.85
N ARG A 135 2.17 5.98 -19.24
CA ARG A 135 1.56 5.08 -20.25
C ARG A 135 2.36 5.08 -21.55
N ALA A 136 2.69 6.24 -22.10
CA ALA A 136 3.46 6.36 -23.33
C ALA A 136 4.89 5.79 -23.21
N GLY A 137 5.45 5.72 -22.01
CA GLY A 137 6.70 5.02 -21.71
C GLY A 137 6.58 3.50 -21.74
N LEU A 138 5.45 2.93 -21.29
CA LEU A 138 5.18 1.48 -21.33
C LEU A 138 4.76 1.00 -22.73
N GLU A 139 3.94 1.79 -23.42
CA GLU A 139 3.49 1.55 -24.82
C GLU A 139 4.59 1.92 -25.85
N LYS A 140 5.84 2.14 -25.43
CA LYS A 140 6.94 2.48 -26.33
C LYS A 140 7.50 1.21 -27.00
N PRO A 141 7.71 1.18 -28.32
CA PRO A 141 8.33 0.02 -28.98
C PRO A 141 9.72 -0.32 -28.41
N ALA A 142 9.94 -1.59 -28.08
CA ALA A 142 11.14 -2.08 -27.39
C ALA A 142 11.31 -1.52 -25.95
N ALA A 143 10.22 -1.21 -25.25
CA ALA A 143 10.25 -0.89 -23.82
C ALA A 143 10.89 -2.02 -22.99
N ALA A 144 10.71 -3.29 -23.36
CA ALA A 144 11.28 -4.43 -22.65
C ALA A 144 12.82 -4.36 -22.54
N THR A 145 13.50 -3.85 -23.57
CA THR A 145 14.96 -3.68 -23.58
C THR A 145 15.41 -2.25 -23.23
N LYS A 146 14.55 -1.23 -23.38
CA LYS A 146 14.94 0.19 -23.23
C LYS A 146 14.48 0.86 -21.94
N TYR A 147 13.49 0.34 -21.21
CA TYR A 147 12.96 0.99 -20.00
C TYR A 147 14.03 1.28 -18.93
N LEU A 148 15.07 0.44 -18.84
CA LEU A 148 16.21 0.60 -17.92
C LEU A 148 17.33 1.53 -18.44
N THR A 149 17.17 2.15 -19.62
CA THR A 149 18.22 2.99 -20.25
C THR A 149 17.70 4.28 -20.92
N ASP A 150 16.40 4.34 -21.25
CA ASP A 150 15.79 5.48 -21.92
C ASP A 150 15.54 6.65 -20.94
N PRO A 151 16.08 7.86 -21.20
CA PRO A 151 15.85 9.04 -20.35
C PRO A 151 14.39 9.49 -20.24
N SER A 152 13.50 9.01 -21.12
CA SER A 152 12.04 9.23 -21.02
C SER A 152 11.30 8.15 -20.23
N ALA A 153 11.98 7.08 -19.79
CA ALA A 153 11.38 6.08 -18.91
C ALA A 153 11.38 6.55 -17.45
N TYR A 154 10.31 6.20 -16.73
CA TYR A 154 10.13 6.51 -15.30
C TYR A 154 11.34 6.04 -14.47
N TYR A 155 11.78 4.79 -14.66
CA TYR A 155 12.89 4.19 -13.89
C TYR A 155 14.20 4.98 -13.98
N ILE A 156 14.55 5.51 -15.15
CA ILE A 156 15.78 6.32 -15.29
C ILE A 156 15.64 7.67 -14.55
N ASN A 157 14.45 8.27 -14.57
CA ASN A 157 14.19 9.52 -13.86
C ASN A 157 14.22 9.31 -12.34
N GLU A 158 13.61 8.23 -11.86
CA GLU A 158 13.61 7.80 -10.46
C GLU A 158 15.02 7.45 -9.96
N LYS A 159 15.76 6.61 -10.68
CA LYS A 159 17.17 6.28 -10.37
C LYS A 159 18.05 7.54 -10.38
N THR A 160 17.81 8.49 -11.28
CA THR A 160 18.52 9.77 -11.31
C THR A 160 18.20 10.62 -10.07
N LEU A 161 16.93 10.72 -9.68
CA LEU A 161 16.50 11.40 -8.46
C LEU A 161 17.20 10.83 -7.22
N PHE A 162 17.14 9.51 -7.01
CA PHE A 162 17.81 8.86 -5.88
C PHE A 162 19.34 9.02 -5.91
N ASN A 163 19.97 8.97 -7.09
CA ASN A 163 21.41 9.25 -7.20
C ASN A 163 21.74 10.70 -6.82
N THR A 164 20.91 11.68 -7.20
CA THR A 164 21.08 13.08 -6.79
C THR A 164 20.94 13.23 -5.27
N LEU A 165 19.90 12.62 -4.68
CA LEU A 165 19.69 12.59 -3.22
C LEU A 165 20.89 11.98 -2.48
N SER A 166 21.49 10.92 -3.02
CA SER A 166 22.67 10.26 -2.43
C SER A 166 23.95 11.11 -2.42
N GLY A 167 24.03 12.09 -3.32
CA GLY A 167 25.19 12.97 -3.47
C GLY A 167 25.20 14.16 -2.50
N GLU A 168 24.06 14.48 -1.89
CA GLU A 168 23.94 15.60 -0.95
C GLU A 168 24.53 15.24 0.43
N SER A 169 25.54 16.00 0.86
CA SER A 169 26.26 15.74 2.11
C SER A 169 25.44 16.19 3.34
N LEU A 170 24.61 15.28 3.87
CA LEU A 170 23.84 15.49 5.10
C LEU A 170 24.67 15.63 6.39
N SER A 171 25.99 15.49 6.33
CA SER A 171 26.91 15.57 7.48
C SER A 171 26.78 16.85 8.32
N LEU A 172 26.28 17.95 7.75
CA LEU A 172 25.97 19.21 8.44
C LEU A 172 24.70 19.15 9.32
N LEU A 173 23.76 18.27 8.98
CA LEU A 173 22.49 18.11 9.66
C LEU A 173 22.56 16.99 10.71
N CYS A 174 23.06 15.81 10.31
CA CYS A 174 23.08 14.61 11.14
C CYS A 174 24.40 13.83 10.99
N SER A 175 24.97 13.41 12.12
CA SER A 175 26.21 12.61 12.18
C SER A 175 25.90 11.11 12.12
N VAL A 176 25.27 10.67 11.04
CA VAL A 176 24.92 9.26 10.78
C VAL A 176 25.73 8.75 9.59
N ASP A 177 26.06 7.46 9.59
CA ASP A 177 26.86 6.85 8.52
C ASP A 177 26.15 6.88 7.16
N ASN A 178 26.97 6.91 6.10
CA ASN A 178 26.54 7.14 4.72
C ASN A 178 25.51 6.13 4.17
N GLU A 179 25.33 4.96 4.81
CA GLU A 179 24.40 3.92 4.34
C GLU A 179 22.92 4.35 4.40
N PHE A 180 22.60 5.41 5.15
CA PHE A 180 21.25 5.91 5.34
C PHE A 180 21.00 7.30 4.74
N SER A 181 21.93 7.81 3.92
CA SER A 181 21.85 9.16 3.35
C SER A 181 20.57 9.39 2.54
N ASN A 182 20.14 8.42 1.71
CA ASN A 182 18.97 8.58 0.85
C ASN A 182 17.68 8.80 1.64
N LEU A 183 17.40 7.96 2.64
CA LEU A 183 16.18 8.09 3.45
C LEU A 183 16.18 9.39 4.24
N LEU A 184 17.33 9.75 4.80
CA LEU A 184 17.47 10.96 5.59
C LEU A 184 17.45 12.24 4.71
N ALA A 185 17.88 12.16 3.45
CA ALA A 185 17.75 13.24 2.47
C ALA A 185 16.28 13.44 2.10
N ILE A 186 15.56 12.37 1.78
CA ILE A 186 14.11 12.39 1.51
C ILE A 186 13.36 13.01 2.70
N ALA A 187 13.67 12.57 3.93
CA ALA A 187 13.12 13.13 5.16
C ALA A 187 13.42 14.63 5.31
N CYS A 188 14.68 15.05 5.09
CA CYS A 188 15.08 16.45 5.19
C CYS A 188 14.50 17.35 4.08
N MET A 189 14.11 16.81 2.93
CA MET A 189 13.55 17.58 1.81
C MET A 189 12.03 17.73 1.84
N THR A 190 11.31 16.74 2.39
CA THR A 190 9.83 16.65 2.32
C THR A 190 9.11 17.16 3.57
N ASP A 191 9.85 17.75 4.52
CA ASP A 191 9.43 18.06 5.90
C ASP A 191 8.83 16.84 6.65
N LEU A 192 9.20 15.61 6.25
CA LEU A 192 8.74 14.34 6.82
C LEU A 192 7.21 14.11 6.73
N ASN A 193 6.56 14.72 5.74
CA ASN A 193 5.15 14.45 5.45
C ASN A 193 5.00 13.40 4.34
N TRP A 194 4.15 12.39 4.56
CA TRP A 194 3.99 11.27 3.63
C TRP A 194 3.36 11.65 2.30
N ASP A 195 2.39 12.57 2.28
CA ASP A 195 1.82 13.06 1.01
C ASP A 195 2.92 13.71 0.16
N ASN A 196 3.74 14.58 0.76
CA ASN A 196 4.85 15.25 0.08
C ASN A 196 5.89 14.25 -0.45
N LEU A 197 6.24 13.23 0.35
CA LEU A 197 7.18 12.18 -0.07
C LEU A 197 6.66 11.45 -1.31
N ILE A 198 5.38 11.10 -1.34
CA ILE A 198 4.77 10.42 -2.48
C ILE A 198 4.65 11.37 -3.68
N GLU A 199 4.24 12.62 -3.47
CA GLU A 199 4.16 13.65 -4.52
C GLU A 199 5.53 13.91 -5.17
N ASP A 200 6.58 14.13 -4.38
CA ASP A 200 7.93 14.52 -4.86
C ASP A 200 8.80 13.34 -5.32
N ILE A 201 8.75 12.19 -4.64
CA ILE A 201 9.67 11.07 -4.91
C ILE A 201 9.06 10.02 -5.84
N VAL A 202 7.78 9.69 -5.63
CA VAL A 202 7.08 8.68 -6.43
C VAL A 202 6.45 9.31 -7.67
N PHE A 203 5.78 10.46 -7.55
CA PHE A 203 5.16 11.14 -8.70
C PHE A 203 6.02 12.27 -9.30
N GLY A 204 7.12 12.68 -8.67
CA GLY A 204 8.05 13.67 -9.24
C GLY A 204 8.74 13.23 -10.54
N PRO A 205 9.17 11.97 -10.73
CA PRO A 205 9.67 11.48 -12.01
C PRO A 205 8.69 11.74 -13.16
N LEU A 206 9.22 12.11 -14.33
CA LEU A 206 8.41 12.55 -15.49
C LEU A 206 7.49 13.76 -15.24
N SER A 207 7.64 14.49 -14.11
CA SER A 207 6.77 15.60 -13.69
C SER A 207 5.31 15.22 -13.40
N MET A 208 5.02 13.93 -13.12
CA MET A 208 3.63 13.46 -12.96
C MET A 208 2.90 14.08 -11.78
N SER A 209 3.60 14.58 -10.76
CA SER A 209 3.01 15.36 -9.67
C SER A 209 2.25 16.58 -10.19
N ASN A 210 2.79 17.28 -11.20
CA ASN A 210 2.12 18.40 -11.86
C ASN A 210 0.96 17.92 -12.75
N ASP A 211 1.14 16.83 -13.51
CA ASP A 211 0.11 16.30 -14.42
C ASP A 211 -1.12 15.73 -13.66
N LEU A 212 -0.88 15.19 -12.45
CA LEU A 212 -1.89 14.58 -11.58
C LEU A 212 -2.39 15.55 -10.48
N ALA A 213 -1.86 16.78 -10.42
CA ALA A 213 -2.31 17.81 -9.49
C ALA A 213 -3.79 18.17 -9.74
N GLY A 214 -4.65 17.85 -8.78
CA GLY A 214 -6.11 18.06 -8.89
C GLY A 214 -6.87 16.98 -9.66
N THR A 215 -6.19 16.00 -10.27
CA THR A 215 -6.84 14.83 -10.87
C THR A 215 -7.47 13.97 -9.78
N SER A 216 -8.76 13.68 -9.89
CA SER A 216 -9.50 12.81 -8.95
C SER A 216 -9.59 11.37 -9.47
N LEU A 217 -10.00 10.40 -8.63
CA LEU A 217 -10.15 9.01 -9.08
C LEU A 217 -11.21 8.83 -10.18
N ASN A 218 -12.13 9.78 -10.36
CA ASN A 218 -13.03 9.83 -11.52
C ASN A 218 -12.39 10.42 -12.80
N GLY A 219 -11.26 11.15 -12.69
CA GLY A 219 -10.53 11.76 -13.81
C GLY A 219 -9.64 10.78 -14.58
N LYS A 220 -10.16 9.61 -14.92
CA LYS A 220 -9.46 8.49 -15.58
C LYS A 220 -9.04 8.83 -17.02
N GLN A 221 -8.07 8.07 -17.55
CA GLN A 221 -7.77 8.07 -18.99
C GLN A 221 -8.83 7.32 -19.79
N ALA A 222 -8.97 7.65 -21.08
CA ALA A 222 -9.95 7.05 -21.98
C ALA A 222 -9.93 5.50 -22.03
N TRP A 223 -8.75 4.87 -21.90
CA TRP A 223 -8.64 3.41 -21.88
C TRP A 223 -9.07 2.79 -20.52
N THR A 224 -9.04 3.56 -19.42
CA THR A 224 -9.55 3.16 -18.09
C THR A 224 -10.97 3.61 -17.78
N ASP A 225 -11.59 4.45 -18.63
CA ASP A 225 -12.98 4.91 -18.45
C ASP A 225 -13.93 3.77 -18.10
N ARG A 226 -13.93 2.69 -18.88
CA ARG A 226 -14.81 1.52 -18.71
C ARG A 226 -14.34 0.53 -17.63
N LYS A 227 -13.45 0.94 -16.72
CA LYS A 227 -12.86 0.11 -15.66
C LYS A 227 -13.09 0.74 -14.29
N THR A 228 -13.39 -0.11 -13.30
CA THR A 228 -13.47 0.31 -11.89
C THR A 228 -12.08 0.34 -11.30
N ILE A 229 -11.67 1.43 -10.65
CA ILE A 229 -10.36 1.55 -10.01
C ILE A 229 -10.55 1.45 -8.49
N SER A 230 -9.71 0.67 -7.81
CA SER A 230 -9.76 0.47 -6.35
C SER A 230 -8.37 0.40 -5.73
N LEU A 231 -8.00 1.40 -4.94
CA LEU A 231 -6.80 1.40 -4.11
C LEU A 231 -7.21 1.01 -2.69
N ALA A 232 -6.74 -0.12 -2.18
CA ALA A 232 -6.97 -0.52 -0.80
C ALA A 232 -6.13 0.35 0.13
N ALA A 233 -6.69 0.72 1.28
CA ALA A 233 -6.04 1.49 2.32
C ALA A 233 -6.55 0.98 3.69
N THR A 234 -5.98 1.44 4.81
CA THR A 234 -6.55 1.15 6.14
C THR A 234 -6.78 2.42 6.92
N ALA A 235 -7.94 2.54 7.55
CA ALA A 235 -8.19 3.57 8.55
C ALA A 235 -7.67 3.08 9.91
N LEU A 236 -6.91 3.94 10.60
CA LEU A 236 -6.42 3.66 11.94
C LEU A 236 -7.56 3.80 12.97
N THR A 237 -7.47 3.05 14.07
CA THR A 237 -8.46 3.01 15.17
C THR A 237 -7.75 2.73 16.51
N GLY A 238 -8.47 2.86 17.64
CA GLY A 238 -7.86 3.02 18.97
C GLY A 238 -7.29 4.44 19.14
N ASP A 239 -6.40 4.65 20.09
CA ASP A 239 -5.79 5.96 20.37
C ASP A 239 -4.88 6.41 19.21
N VAL A 240 -5.44 7.14 18.25
CA VAL A 240 -4.74 7.61 17.05
C VAL A 240 -4.43 9.10 17.15
N VAL A 241 -3.16 9.46 17.11
CA VAL A 241 -2.66 10.83 17.25
C VAL A 241 -3.04 11.69 16.05
N LEU A 242 -3.74 12.79 16.29
CA LEU A 242 -4.12 13.77 15.24
C LEU A 242 -3.21 14.99 15.14
N GLY A 243 -2.43 15.29 16.18
CA GLY A 243 -1.47 16.41 16.17
C GLY A 243 -1.24 17.04 17.54
N GLU A 244 -0.10 17.71 17.68
CA GLU A 244 0.35 18.43 18.88
C GLU A 244 0.06 19.93 18.79
N ASN A 245 -0.44 20.53 19.87
CA ASN A 245 -0.48 21.99 20.04
C ASN A 245 0.18 22.44 21.36
N GLY A 246 1.01 23.48 21.29
CA GLY A 246 1.76 24.05 22.42
C GLY A 246 3.13 23.37 22.69
N PHE A 247 4.18 24.19 22.82
CA PHE A 247 5.57 23.70 23.00
C PHE A 247 6.15 23.89 24.42
N LEU A 248 5.48 24.62 25.33
CA LEU A 248 6.09 25.10 26.59
C LEU A 248 5.20 25.07 27.85
N SER A 249 3.93 24.66 27.77
CA SER A 249 2.98 24.83 28.90
C SER A 249 1.95 23.71 29.04
N GLY A 250 2.38 22.46 28.84
CA GLY A 250 1.48 21.31 28.71
C GLY A 250 1.10 21.09 27.25
N HIS A 251 1.50 19.96 26.70
CA HIS A 251 1.26 19.62 25.29
C HIS A 251 -0.21 19.22 25.15
N GLU A 252 -0.98 19.97 24.36
CA GLU A 252 -2.34 19.57 24.00
C GLU A 252 -2.23 18.50 22.91
N LYS A 253 -2.52 17.27 23.34
CA LYS A 253 -2.34 16.03 22.57
C LYS A 253 -3.71 15.53 22.14
N PHE A 254 -4.02 15.64 20.84
CA PHE A 254 -5.31 15.25 20.26
C PHE A 254 -5.30 13.82 19.72
N TYR A 255 -6.41 13.11 19.94
CA TYR A 255 -6.65 11.78 19.38
C TYR A 255 -8.11 11.61 18.94
N TYR A 256 -8.37 10.57 18.14
CA TYR A 256 -9.71 9.99 18.01
C TYR A 256 -9.70 8.51 18.40
N ASP A 257 -10.86 7.99 18.80
CA ASP A 257 -11.15 6.55 18.96
C ASP A 257 -12.37 6.14 18.12
N ALA A 258 -12.45 4.86 17.81
CA ALA A 258 -13.41 4.22 16.90
C ALA A 258 -13.81 2.82 17.42
N PRO A 259 -14.62 2.73 18.49
CA PRO A 259 -14.68 1.55 19.37
C PRO A 259 -15.43 0.32 18.82
N ASP A 260 -16.19 0.44 17.73
CA ASP A 260 -17.31 -0.50 17.42
C ASP A 260 -16.94 -1.72 16.55
N LEU A 261 -15.64 -2.07 16.44
CA LEU A 261 -15.15 -3.18 15.60
C LEU A 261 -14.29 -4.23 16.34
N GLY A 262 -14.27 -4.18 17.67
CA GLY A 262 -13.78 -5.28 18.53
C GLY A 262 -12.26 -5.40 18.61
N ALA A 263 -11.62 -4.52 19.40
CA ALA A 263 -10.18 -4.53 19.72
C ALA A 263 -9.23 -4.53 18.50
N LEU A 264 -9.72 -4.12 17.33
CA LEU A 264 -8.92 -3.85 16.14
C LEU A 264 -8.13 -2.56 16.32
N ASN A 265 -6.92 -2.55 15.77
CA ASN A 265 -6.13 -1.34 15.64
C ASN A 265 -6.36 -0.68 14.27
N ILE A 266 -6.84 -1.42 13.25
CA ILE A 266 -7.07 -0.89 11.90
C ILE A 266 -8.30 -1.49 11.20
N VAL A 267 -8.89 -0.74 10.27
CA VAL A 267 -10.09 -1.11 9.50
C VAL A 267 -9.80 -0.99 7.99
N PRO A 268 -10.15 -1.98 7.14
CA PRO A 268 -9.93 -1.87 5.70
C PRO A 268 -10.85 -0.82 5.07
N VAL A 269 -10.25 0.11 4.31
CA VAL A 269 -10.96 1.13 3.54
C VAL A 269 -10.56 1.10 2.06
N THR A 270 -11.40 1.65 1.20
CA THR A 270 -11.17 1.65 -0.26
C THR A 270 -11.29 3.04 -0.84
N PHE A 271 -10.22 3.53 -1.45
CA PHE A 271 -10.33 4.62 -2.41
C PHE A 271 -10.69 4.03 -3.77
N GLY A 272 -11.66 4.60 -4.50
CA GLY A 272 -11.96 4.08 -5.83
C GLY A 272 -13.11 4.76 -6.56
N SER A 273 -13.19 4.48 -7.86
CA SER A 273 -14.17 5.03 -8.79
C SER A 273 -14.84 3.93 -9.61
N ALA A 274 -16.11 4.12 -9.98
CA ALA A 274 -16.85 3.19 -10.81
C ALA A 274 -16.37 3.21 -12.28
N ALA A 275 -16.61 2.11 -13.00
CA ALA A 275 -16.49 2.06 -14.45
C ALA A 275 -17.55 2.94 -15.17
N GLU A 276 -18.79 2.87 -14.73
CA GLU A 276 -19.94 3.51 -15.37
C GLU A 276 -21.08 3.68 -14.35
N ALA A 277 -22.08 4.51 -14.65
CA ALA A 277 -23.12 4.92 -13.68
C ALA A 277 -23.98 3.76 -13.12
N ASN A 278 -23.99 2.62 -13.80
CA ASN A 278 -24.67 1.37 -13.40
C ASN A 278 -23.76 0.39 -12.64
N VAL A 279 -22.48 0.71 -12.44
CA VAL A 279 -21.53 -0.08 -11.64
C VAL A 279 -21.39 0.58 -10.26
N THR A 280 -21.58 -0.22 -9.22
CA THR A 280 -21.39 0.21 -7.83
C THR A 280 -19.91 0.43 -7.57
N ALA A 281 -19.52 1.69 -7.36
CA ALA A 281 -18.20 2.07 -6.88
C ALA A 281 -17.87 1.35 -5.55
N PRO A 282 -16.60 1.06 -5.26
CA PRO A 282 -16.22 0.53 -3.95
C PRO A 282 -16.60 1.56 -2.86
N LYS A 283 -17.28 1.11 -1.81
CA LYS A 283 -17.54 1.94 -0.65
C LYS A 283 -16.25 2.18 0.10
N PHE A 284 -16.11 3.36 0.69
CA PHE A 284 -14.93 3.71 1.47
C PHE A 284 -14.75 2.75 2.64
N PHE A 285 -15.81 2.43 3.38
CA PHE A 285 -15.80 1.32 4.35
C PHE A 285 -16.36 0.04 3.71
N SER A 286 -15.57 -1.03 3.79
CA SER A 286 -15.79 -2.30 3.08
C SER A 286 -16.74 -3.25 3.80
N GLY A 287 -16.54 -3.44 5.11
CA GLY A 287 -17.28 -4.37 5.96
C GLY A 287 -18.09 -3.72 7.09
N GLY A 288 -18.89 -4.56 7.75
CA GLY A 288 -19.75 -4.15 8.87
C GLY A 288 -21.08 -3.49 8.47
N THR A 289 -22.09 -3.64 9.33
CA THR A 289 -23.44 -3.06 9.17
C THR A 289 -23.75 -1.95 10.18
N GLY A 290 -22.90 -1.76 11.17
CA GLY A 290 -23.03 -0.77 12.25
C GLY A 290 -22.63 0.64 11.85
N SER A 291 -23.03 1.59 12.69
CA SER A 291 -22.47 2.94 12.76
C SER A 291 -20.97 2.92 13.07
N PHE A 292 -20.26 4.00 12.73
CA PHE A 292 -18.88 4.21 13.17
C PHE A 292 -18.87 5.44 14.07
N THR A 293 -18.80 5.23 15.39
CA THR A 293 -18.70 6.33 16.34
C THR A 293 -17.29 6.90 16.28
N LEU A 294 -17.18 8.23 16.14
CA LEU A 294 -15.93 8.94 16.28
C LEU A 294 -15.94 9.73 17.57
N SER A 295 -15.02 9.39 18.47
CA SER A 295 -14.83 10.09 19.73
C SER A 295 -13.51 10.86 19.67
N TYR A 296 -13.55 12.18 19.76
CA TYR A 296 -12.36 13.02 19.79
C TYR A 296 -11.99 13.36 21.23
N GLY A 297 -10.71 13.30 21.56
CA GLY A 297 -10.21 13.53 22.91
C GLY A 297 -8.93 14.37 22.98
N LYS A 298 -8.66 14.88 24.19
CA LYS A 298 -7.47 15.65 24.55
C LYS A 298 -6.79 14.98 25.75
N THR A 299 -5.47 14.90 25.77
CA THR A 299 -4.75 14.40 26.95
C THR A 299 -4.85 15.40 28.11
N GLY A 300 -5.22 14.92 29.30
CA GLY A 300 -5.26 15.70 30.55
C GLY A 300 -6.62 16.31 30.91
N ASP A 301 -7.48 16.57 29.91
CA ASP A 301 -8.87 16.99 30.10
C ASP A 301 -9.79 15.96 29.42
N ILE A 302 -10.70 15.31 30.16
CA ILE A 302 -11.73 14.44 29.56
C ILE A 302 -12.84 15.31 28.93
N ILE A 303 -12.48 16.01 27.85
CA ILE A 303 -13.44 16.56 26.90
C ILE A 303 -13.50 15.54 25.75
N THR A 304 -14.32 14.52 25.94
CA THR A 304 -14.69 13.59 24.87
C THR A 304 -15.83 14.24 24.08
N GLN A 305 -15.56 14.63 22.83
CA GLN A 305 -16.63 14.97 21.89
C GLN A 305 -16.96 13.72 21.07
N GLU A 306 -18.08 13.07 21.40
CA GLU A 306 -18.63 11.95 20.63
C GLU A 306 -19.51 12.48 19.50
N GLU A 307 -19.11 12.19 18.25
CA GLU A 307 -19.94 12.42 17.07
C GLU A 307 -20.40 11.06 16.52
N PRO A 308 -21.66 10.64 16.77
CA PRO A 308 -22.18 9.37 16.27
C PRO A 308 -22.38 9.43 14.76
N ASN A 309 -21.43 8.88 13.99
CA ASN A 309 -21.43 8.97 12.54
C ASN A 309 -22.01 7.73 11.87
N ASN A 310 -23.15 7.89 11.21
CA ASN A 310 -23.74 6.86 10.36
C ASN A 310 -23.13 6.92 8.95
N LEU A 311 -21.90 6.44 8.79
CA LEU A 311 -21.09 6.51 7.55
C LEU A 311 -21.57 5.55 6.44
N ARG A 312 -22.89 5.35 6.31
CA ARG A 312 -23.50 4.45 5.32
C ARG A 312 -23.46 5.05 3.92
N GLY A 313 -22.68 4.40 3.04
CA GLY A 313 -22.54 4.76 1.64
C GLY A 313 -21.62 5.96 1.42
N VAL A 314 -20.55 6.06 2.22
CA VAL A 314 -19.41 6.94 1.93
C VAL A 314 -18.62 6.37 0.75
N TYR A 315 -18.24 7.24 -0.17
CA TYR A 315 -17.35 6.94 -1.32
C TYR A 315 -16.15 7.89 -1.28
N ALA A 316 -15.10 7.57 -2.02
CA ALA A 316 -13.89 8.39 -2.07
C ALA A 316 -13.42 8.64 -3.52
N ASP A 317 -14.36 8.63 -4.46
CA ASP A 317 -14.15 8.76 -5.90
C ASP A 317 -13.73 10.19 -6.33
N SER A 318 -14.04 11.21 -5.52
CA SER A 318 -13.62 12.60 -5.74
C SER A 318 -12.27 12.97 -5.11
N ILE A 319 -11.61 12.05 -4.38
CA ILE A 319 -10.31 12.35 -3.78
C ILE A 319 -9.24 12.44 -4.87
N ASN A 320 -8.18 13.24 -4.65
CA ASN A 320 -7.06 13.32 -5.57
C ASN A 320 -6.30 11.99 -5.63
N VAL A 321 -5.83 11.61 -6.82
CA VAL A 321 -5.21 10.30 -7.07
C VAL A 321 -3.86 10.11 -6.36
N ILE A 322 -3.05 11.17 -6.22
CA ILE A 322 -1.80 11.12 -5.45
C ILE A 322 -2.12 10.88 -3.97
N HIS A 323 -3.08 11.63 -3.42
CA HIS A 323 -3.53 11.48 -2.03
C HIS A 323 -4.08 10.08 -1.71
N ALA A 324 -4.83 9.48 -2.65
CA ALA A 324 -5.31 8.10 -2.52
C ALA A 324 -4.18 7.08 -2.58
N ALA A 325 -3.21 7.26 -3.48
CA ALA A 325 -2.03 6.41 -3.58
C ALA A 325 -1.14 6.52 -2.32
N ALA A 326 -0.96 7.73 -1.79
CA ALA A 326 -0.22 7.99 -0.57
C ALA A 326 -0.88 7.30 0.63
N GLY A 327 -2.20 7.46 0.81
CA GLY A 327 -2.95 6.76 1.86
C GLY A 327 -2.89 5.24 1.69
N SER A 328 -2.94 4.75 0.45
CA SER A 328 -2.80 3.33 0.13
C SER A 328 -1.41 2.74 0.45
N SER A 329 -0.37 3.57 0.61
CA SER A 329 1.02 3.13 0.81
C SER A 329 1.68 3.60 2.11
N ALA A 330 0.94 4.24 3.02
CA ALA A 330 1.48 4.86 4.23
C ALA A 330 1.79 3.82 5.32
N ALA A 331 2.75 2.92 5.06
CA ALA A 331 3.12 1.82 5.96
C ALA A 331 3.68 2.33 7.29
N ILE A 332 4.49 3.40 7.24
CA ILE A 332 5.00 4.06 8.45
C ILE A 332 3.88 4.76 9.23
N GLY A 333 2.76 5.08 8.58
CA GLY A 333 1.60 5.72 9.18
C GLY A 333 0.98 4.94 10.35
N PHE A 334 1.18 3.62 10.43
CA PHE A 334 0.78 2.81 11.60
C PHE A 334 1.43 3.30 12.91
N LEU A 335 2.59 3.95 12.86
CA LEU A 335 3.21 4.58 14.03
C LEU A 335 2.36 5.71 14.64
N SER A 336 1.46 6.34 13.90
CA SER A 336 0.64 7.43 14.44
C SER A 336 -0.45 6.96 15.41
N SER A 337 -0.57 5.65 15.66
CA SER A 337 -1.40 5.07 16.72
C SER A 337 -0.56 4.73 17.95
N ASP A 338 -0.90 5.32 19.10
CA ASP A 338 -0.29 4.94 20.37
C ASP A 338 -0.67 3.50 20.73
N THR A 339 -1.89 3.05 20.42
CA THR A 339 -2.30 1.65 20.65
C THR A 339 -1.46 0.64 19.86
N ILE A 340 -0.94 1.01 18.69
CA ILE A 340 0.03 0.20 17.94
C ILE A 340 1.41 0.29 18.64
N ASN A 341 1.92 1.50 18.87
CA ASN A 341 3.25 1.68 19.46
C ASN A 341 3.39 1.15 20.90
N ALA A 342 2.32 1.16 21.69
CA ALA A 342 2.31 0.69 23.07
C ALA A 342 2.68 -0.79 23.20
N LYS A 343 2.22 -1.62 22.26
CA LYS A 343 2.59 -3.04 22.17
C LYS A 343 4.06 -3.19 21.78
N ASN A 344 4.51 -2.43 20.79
CA ASN A 344 5.88 -2.47 20.26
C ASN A 344 6.90 -2.09 21.34
N ALA A 345 6.60 -1.02 22.07
CA ALA A 345 7.41 -0.53 23.18
C ALA A 345 7.39 -1.45 24.39
N ALA A 346 6.28 -2.15 24.67
CA ALA A 346 6.25 -3.21 25.68
C ALA A 346 7.17 -4.39 25.30
N ALA A 347 7.19 -4.80 24.02
CA ALA A 347 8.13 -5.81 23.52
C ALA A 347 9.59 -5.34 23.62
N LEU A 348 9.88 -4.08 23.27
CA LEU A 348 11.19 -3.45 23.34
C LEU A 348 11.60 -2.96 24.76
N LYS A 349 10.71 -3.08 25.75
CA LYS A 349 10.89 -2.60 27.14
C LYS A 349 11.22 -1.09 27.25
N LEU A 350 10.68 -0.28 26.34
CA LEU A 350 10.85 1.17 26.35
C LEU A 350 9.99 1.83 27.45
N PRO A 351 10.42 2.97 28.04
CA PRO A 351 9.59 3.72 28.99
C PRO A 351 8.31 4.25 28.32
N SER A 352 7.18 4.20 29.03
CA SER A 352 5.85 4.51 28.46
C SER A 352 5.70 5.94 27.90
N GLY A 353 6.49 6.91 28.38
CA GLY A 353 6.49 8.26 27.82
C GLY A 353 7.07 8.36 26.40
N VAL A 354 8.02 7.48 26.04
CA VAL A 354 8.68 7.50 24.72
C VAL A 354 7.72 7.09 23.59
N ILE A 355 6.74 6.25 23.93
CA ILE A 355 5.74 5.65 23.03
C ILE A 355 4.86 6.74 22.42
N TRP A 356 4.30 7.57 23.28
CA TRP A 356 3.45 8.69 22.90
C TRP A 356 4.24 9.67 22.03
N ASP A 357 5.42 10.08 22.47
CA ASP A 357 6.21 11.08 21.74
C ASP A 357 6.66 10.55 20.37
N ALA A 358 6.99 9.26 20.23
CA ALA A 358 7.24 8.63 18.92
C ALA A 358 6.00 8.64 18.01
N SER A 359 4.81 8.41 18.57
CA SER A 359 3.53 8.46 17.83
C SER A 359 3.16 9.88 17.37
N TYR A 360 3.57 10.90 18.14
CA TYR A 360 3.42 12.31 17.80
C TYR A 360 4.38 12.76 16.70
N GLU A 361 5.67 12.40 16.77
CA GLU A 361 6.62 12.79 15.73
C GLU A 361 6.38 12.02 14.41
N ALA A 362 5.69 10.88 14.47
CA ALA A 362 5.26 10.11 13.30
C ALA A 362 3.86 10.49 12.78
N ASP A 363 3.27 11.60 13.24
CA ASP A 363 1.89 11.96 12.89
C ASP A 363 1.72 12.28 11.39
N ASP A 364 2.63 13.06 10.82
CA ASP A 364 2.70 13.44 9.41
C ASP A 364 3.13 12.27 8.47
N LEU A 365 3.48 11.10 9.02
CA LEU A 365 3.77 9.86 8.25
C LEU A 365 2.51 9.04 7.91
N SER A 366 1.34 9.50 8.37
CA SER A 366 0.02 8.97 8.04
C SER A 366 -0.79 10.00 7.24
N VAL A 367 -1.72 9.53 6.41
CA VAL A 367 -2.46 10.39 5.49
C VAL A 367 -3.79 10.82 6.10
N PHE A 368 -4.02 12.13 6.17
CA PHE A 368 -5.24 12.68 6.76
C PHE A 368 -6.37 12.77 5.73
N VAL A 369 -7.59 12.38 6.12
CA VAL A 369 -8.80 12.58 5.30
C VAL A 369 -9.97 13.10 6.13
N ASN A 370 -10.83 13.92 5.53
CA ASN A 370 -12.10 14.32 6.11
C ASN A 370 -13.18 13.32 5.72
N LEU A 371 -13.99 12.88 6.68
CA LEU A 371 -15.20 12.12 6.39
C LEU A 371 -16.38 13.05 6.08
N PRO A 372 -17.23 12.69 5.09
CA PRO A 372 -18.40 13.48 4.73
C PRO A 372 -19.40 13.58 5.89
N ASP A 373 -20.28 14.57 5.82
CA ASP A 373 -21.36 14.72 6.79
C ASP A 373 -22.39 13.59 6.59
N PRO A 374 -22.72 12.77 7.62
CA PRO A 374 -23.72 11.70 7.48
C PRO A 374 -25.11 12.24 7.10
N ASN A 375 -25.39 13.52 7.35
CA ASN A 375 -26.62 14.23 6.97
C ASN A 375 -26.43 15.12 5.72
N GLY A 376 -25.20 15.19 5.18
CA GLY A 376 -24.86 16.03 4.04
C GLY A 376 -25.26 15.45 2.69
N ALA A 377 -25.41 16.34 1.70
CA ALA A 377 -25.64 15.94 0.31
C ALA A 377 -24.39 15.32 -0.35
N SER A 378 -23.18 15.71 0.09
CA SER A 378 -21.93 15.09 -0.34
C SER A 378 -21.59 13.92 0.56
N LYS A 379 -21.38 12.74 -0.04
CA LYS A 379 -20.89 11.52 0.63
C LYS A 379 -19.43 11.19 0.28
N ALA A 380 -18.68 12.19 -0.14
CA ALA A 380 -17.31 12.02 -0.61
C ALA A 380 -16.27 12.28 0.50
N VAL A 381 -15.27 11.41 0.59
CA VAL A 381 -14.03 11.65 1.35
C VAL A 381 -13.17 12.69 0.64
N THR A 382 -12.57 13.62 1.40
CA THR A 382 -11.68 14.65 0.84
C THR A 382 -10.32 14.69 1.56
N ARG A 383 -9.29 15.20 0.87
CA ARG A 383 -7.99 15.52 1.49
C ARG A 383 -8.22 16.48 2.66
N ALA A 384 -7.75 16.11 3.84
CA ALA A 384 -7.59 17.06 4.94
C ALA A 384 -6.23 17.75 4.79
N ALA A 385 -6.16 19.05 5.08
CA ALA A 385 -4.87 19.68 5.35
C ALA A 385 -4.37 19.14 6.69
N SER A 386 -3.08 18.77 6.81
CA SER A 386 -2.49 18.29 8.08
C SER A 386 -2.76 19.33 9.18
N PRO A 387 -3.65 19.03 10.17
CA PRO A 387 -4.15 20.05 11.05
C PRO A 387 -3.62 19.80 12.46
N ARG A 388 -2.54 20.51 12.80
CA ARG A 388 -2.23 20.88 14.20
C ARG A 388 -3.23 21.92 14.73
N ALA A 389 -4.50 21.72 14.39
CA ALA A 389 -5.66 22.50 14.80
C ALA A 389 -6.22 21.94 16.11
N ASP A 390 -7.14 22.68 16.73
CA ASP A 390 -7.78 22.24 17.96
C ASP A 390 -8.76 21.07 17.76
N ILE A 391 -9.07 20.39 18.86
CA ILE A 391 -10.01 19.27 18.91
C ILE A 391 -11.36 19.54 18.21
N ASN A 392 -11.91 20.76 18.31
CA ASN A 392 -13.20 21.09 17.73
C ASN A 392 -13.11 21.20 16.20
N HIS A 393 -11.97 21.65 15.65
CA HIS A 393 -11.72 21.60 14.22
C HIS A 393 -11.69 20.16 13.71
N ASN A 394 -10.94 19.30 14.39
CA ASN A 394 -10.78 17.89 14.00
C ASN A 394 -12.10 17.12 14.10
N ALA A 395 -12.87 17.35 15.17
CA ALA A 395 -14.20 16.76 15.35
C ALA A 395 -15.21 17.26 14.30
N LYS A 396 -15.29 18.59 14.10
CA LYS A 396 -16.21 19.21 13.12
C LYS A 396 -15.97 18.72 11.68
N ASN A 397 -14.71 18.52 11.30
CA ASN A 397 -14.34 18.04 9.97
C ASN A 397 -14.28 16.50 9.88
N ARG A 398 -14.51 15.79 11.00
CA ARG A 398 -14.44 14.32 11.12
C ARG A 398 -13.16 13.75 10.51
N ILE A 399 -12.03 14.29 10.97
CA ILE A 399 -10.72 13.91 10.47
C ILE A 399 -10.35 12.54 11.03
N ILE A 400 -9.89 11.66 10.14
CA ILE A 400 -9.31 10.35 10.47
C ILE A 400 -7.97 10.18 9.77
N LYS A 401 -7.21 9.17 10.18
CA LYS A 401 -5.91 8.83 9.59
C LYS A 401 -5.92 7.52 8.84
N ILE A 402 -5.22 7.55 7.73
CA ILE A 402 -5.08 6.47 6.77
C ILE A 402 -3.62 6.00 6.75
N ALA A 403 -3.45 4.69 6.82
CA ALA A 403 -2.19 3.97 6.64
C ALA A 403 -2.33 2.95 5.50
N ASP A 404 -1.23 2.28 5.16
CA ASP A 404 -1.14 1.34 4.04
C ASP A 404 -2.34 0.38 3.95
N GLY A 405 -2.81 0.11 2.74
CA GLY A 405 -3.85 -0.88 2.47
C GLY A 405 -3.42 -2.31 2.76
N GLY A 406 -2.12 -2.54 2.81
CA GLY A 406 -1.48 -3.74 3.26
C GLY A 406 -1.05 -3.65 4.71
N ALA A 407 -1.85 -4.26 5.59
CA ALA A 407 -1.25 -5.07 6.65
C ALA A 407 -0.39 -6.22 6.07
N LEU A 408 -0.62 -6.55 4.79
CA LEU A 408 0.00 -7.55 3.92
C LEU A 408 -0.19 -7.11 2.47
N ASP A 409 0.75 -7.43 1.58
CA ASP A 409 0.84 -6.77 0.28
C ASP A 409 -0.21 -7.20 -0.77
N ASN A 410 -1.20 -8.07 -0.49
CA ASN A 410 -2.18 -8.53 -1.50
C ASN A 410 -3.66 -8.13 -1.26
N SER A 411 -3.94 -7.05 -0.51
CA SER A 411 -5.32 -6.63 -0.26
C SER A 411 -6.10 -6.21 -1.51
N GLY A 412 -5.42 -5.85 -2.62
CA GLY A 412 -6.07 -5.67 -3.92
C GLY A 412 -6.94 -6.86 -4.37
N VAL A 413 -6.51 -8.10 -4.13
CA VAL A 413 -7.27 -9.31 -4.48
C VAL A 413 -8.60 -9.38 -3.71
N ALA A 414 -8.59 -9.03 -2.42
CA ALA A 414 -9.81 -8.94 -1.62
C ALA A 414 -10.78 -7.88 -2.17
N HIS A 415 -10.25 -6.73 -2.59
CA HIS A 415 -11.04 -5.66 -3.17
C HIS A 415 -11.63 -6.04 -4.53
N SER A 416 -10.91 -6.79 -5.35
CA SER A 416 -11.45 -7.40 -6.59
C SER A 416 -12.64 -8.33 -6.30
N VAL A 417 -12.51 -9.20 -5.28
CA VAL A 417 -13.63 -10.07 -4.84
C VAL A 417 -14.81 -9.23 -4.35
N MET A 418 -14.59 -8.19 -3.54
CA MET A 418 -15.65 -7.29 -3.09
C MET A 418 -16.39 -6.62 -4.26
N LEU A 419 -15.63 -6.06 -5.21
CA LEU A 419 -16.16 -5.40 -6.40
C LEU A 419 -16.99 -6.35 -7.25
N HIS A 420 -16.54 -7.61 -7.38
CA HIS A 420 -17.33 -8.65 -8.01
C HIS A 420 -18.65 -8.91 -7.26
N GLN A 421 -18.59 -9.15 -5.95
CA GLN A 421 -19.77 -9.44 -5.13
C GLN A 421 -20.77 -8.28 -5.00
N ALA A 422 -20.31 -7.04 -5.18
CA ALA A 422 -21.15 -5.84 -5.19
C ALA A 422 -21.90 -5.63 -6.51
N ASN A 423 -21.39 -6.17 -7.63
CA ASN A 423 -21.89 -5.90 -8.97
C ASN A 423 -22.49 -7.13 -9.68
N TYR A 424 -22.13 -8.35 -9.25
CA TYR A 424 -22.49 -9.59 -9.91
C TYR A 424 -23.12 -10.63 -8.95
N ARG A 425 -23.93 -11.52 -9.54
CA ARG A 425 -24.61 -12.60 -8.82
C ARG A 425 -23.61 -13.73 -8.53
N SER A 426 -23.80 -14.43 -7.40
CA SER A 426 -22.92 -15.53 -6.96
C SER A 426 -22.82 -16.76 -7.88
N SER A 427 -23.61 -16.80 -8.95
CA SER A 427 -23.55 -17.82 -9.99
C SER A 427 -22.56 -17.51 -11.11
N VAL A 428 -22.04 -16.29 -11.18
CA VAL A 428 -21.01 -15.89 -12.15
C VAL A 428 -19.63 -16.12 -11.51
N PRO A 429 -18.73 -16.91 -12.12
CA PRO A 429 -17.39 -17.06 -11.60
C PRO A 429 -16.55 -15.82 -11.90
N PHE A 430 -15.70 -15.40 -10.96
CA PHE A 430 -14.73 -14.33 -11.17
C PHE A 430 -13.38 -14.86 -11.68
N GLU A 431 -12.63 -14.04 -12.41
CA GLU A 431 -11.24 -14.31 -12.80
C GLU A 431 -10.38 -13.15 -12.29
N ILE A 432 -9.41 -13.41 -11.40
CA ILE A 432 -8.50 -12.37 -10.89
C ILE A 432 -7.09 -12.68 -11.37
N VAL A 433 -6.47 -11.73 -12.07
CA VAL A 433 -5.03 -11.76 -12.40
C VAL A 433 -4.28 -10.97 -11.35
N ALA A 434 -3.53 -11.66 -10.49
CA ALA A 434 -2.78 -11.06 -9.40
C ALA A 434 -1.27 -11.08 -9.69
N PHE A 435 -0.65 -9.91 -9.63
CA PHE A 435 0.80 -9.73 -9.73
C PHE A 435 1.39 -9.57 -8.34
N ASP A 436 2.36 -10.42 -8.01
CA ASP A 436 2.82 -10.65 -6.64
C ASP A 436 4.35 -10.66 -6.61
N ASN A 437 4.97 -9.50 -6.31
CA ASN A 437 6.42 -9.34 -6.37
C ASN A 437 7.00 -9.39 -4.95
N VAL A 438 7.56 -10.54 -4.59
CA VAL A 438 7.94 -10.90 -3.21
C VAL A 438 9.44 -11.13 -3.07
N GLN A 439 9.97 -10.99 -1.85
CA GLN A 439 11.33 -11.43 -1.51
C GLN A 439 11.39 -12.92 -1.10
N LYS A 440 10.23 -13.55 -0.89
CA LYS A 440 10.15 -14.92 -0.37
C LYS A 440 8.84 -15.60 -0.75
N THR A 441 8.96 -16.88 -1.10
CA THR A 441 7.85 -17.82 -1.22
C THR A 441 7.80 -18.79 -0.02
N TYR A 442 6.64 -19.41 0.18
CA TYR A 442 6.43 -20.49 1.14
C TYR A 442 6.38 -21.85 0.44
N SER A 443 7.41 -22.67 0.63
CA SER A 443 7.39 -24.11 0.27
C SER A 443 6.61 -24.97 1.28
N TYR A 444 6.21 -24.38 2.41
CA TYR A 444 5.47 -25.03 3.50
C TYR A 444 4.40 -24.06 3.99
N ALA A 445 3.18 -24.54 4.20
CA ALA A 445 2.14 -23.71 4.76
C ALA A 445 2.47 -23.49 6.25
N PRO A 446 2.68 -22.23 6.69
CA PRO A 446 2.76 -21.95 8.12
C PRO A 446 1.48 -22.47 8.80
N THR A 447 1.62 -22.87 10.06
CA THR A 447 0.56 -23.53 10.84
C THR A 447 -0.74 -22.73 10.78
N ARG A 448 -1.83 -23.39 10.40
CA ARG A 448 -3.12 -22.77 10.11
C ARG A 448 -3.60 -21.95 11.31
N VAL A 449 -4.02 -20.71 11.04
CA VAL A 449 -4.58 -19.79 12.03
C VAL A 449 -5.66 -20.51 12.87
N GLY A 450 -5.35 -20.73 14.15
CA GLY A 450 -6.24 -21.33 15.13
C GLY A 450 -6.41 -22.85 15.15
N ASN A 451 -5.63 -23.67 14.43
CA ASN A 451 -5.72 -25.15 14.55
C ASN A 451 -4.41 -25.91 14.24
N SER A 452 -3.89 -26.62 15.26
CA SER A 452 -2.76 -27.57 15.25
C SER A 452 -1.40 -27.03 14.78
N ALA A 453 -0.37 -27.20 15.61
CA ALA A 453 1.02 -26.80 15.34
C ALA A 453 1.76 -27.69 14.33
N THR A 454 1.05 -28.33 13.39
CA THR A 454 1.64 -29.19 12.35
C THR A 454 1.71 -28.41 11.04
N PRO A 455 2.92 -28.08 10.53
CA PRO A 455 3.06 -27.49 9.20
C PRO A 455 2.42 -28.41 8.15
N VAL A 456 1.59 -27.85 7.28
CA VAL A 456 1.08 -28.58 6.12
C VAL A 456 2.11 -28.39 5.02
N ALA A 457 2.71 -29.47 4.54
CA ALA A 457 3.53 -29.39 3.33
C ALA A 457 2.64 -28.90 2.19
N LEU A 458 2.93 -27.71 1.64
CA LEU A 458 2.30 -27.30 0.39
C LEU A 458 2.88 -28.15 -0.71
N THR A 459 2.06 -28.50 -1.71
CA THR A 459 2.57 -29.20 -2.88
C THR A 459 3.49 -28.33 -3.74
N GLN A 460 3.48 -27.01 -3.52
CA GLN A 460 4.13 -25.98 -4.33
C GLN A 460 4.45 -24.72 -3.51
N ASP A 461 5.31 -23.88 -4.07
CA ASP A 461 5.59 -22.54 -3.58
C ASP A 461 4.47 -21.55 -3.93
N ILE A 462 4.03 -20.78 -2.93
CA ILE A 462 3.16 -19.62 -3.07
C ILE A 462 3.89 -18.37 -2.56
N GLY A 463 3.66 -17.21 -3.15
CA GLY A 463 4.14 -15.94 -2.59
C GLY A 463 3.55 -15.70 -1.20
N ILE A 464 4.39 -15.15 -0.30
CA ILE A 464 4.04 -14.95 1.10
C ILE A 464 2.71 -14.22 1.28
N ASP A 465 2.50 -13.14 0.55
CA ASP A 465 1.33 -12.27 0.66
C ASP A 465 0.04 -12.93 0.14
N LEU A 466 0.11 -13.74 -0.92
CA LEU A 466 -1.04 -14.50 -1.42
C LEU A 466 -1.48 -15.61 -0.46
N ALA A 467 -0.56 -16.21 0.30
CA ALA A 467 -0.89 -17.29 1.24
C ALA A 467 -1.92 -16.86 2.31
N PHE A 468 -1.86 -15.60 2.75
CA PHE A 468 -2.77 -15.04 3.75
C PHE A 468 -4.22 -14.99 3.26
N LEU A 469 -4.45 -14.82 1.96
CA LEU A 469 -5.78 -14.87 1.36
C LEU A 469 -6.47 -16.22 1.57
N PHE A 470 -5.68 -17.29 1.74
CA PHE A 470 -6.16 -18.65 2.02
C PHE A 470 -6.20 -19.00 3.52
N GLY A 471 -5.79 -18.07 4.39
CA GLY A 471 -5.69 -18.26 5.84
C GLY A 471 -4.46 -19.05 6.28
N TYR A 472 -3.42 -19.07 5.43
CA TYR A 472 -2.09 -19.50 5.80
C TYR A 472 -1.21 -18.28 6.00
N GLY A 473 -0.65 -18.16 7.18
CA GLY A 473 0.16 -17.03 7.55
C GLY A 473 0.47 -17.06 9.03
N TYR A 474 1.01 -15.96 9.52
CA TYR A 474 1.13 -15.73 10.94
C TYR A 474 -0.25 -15.78 11.62
N THR A 475 -0.30 -16.32 12.83
CA THR A 475 -1.34 -16.03 13.82
C THR A 475 -0.71 -15.01 14.76
N PRO A 476 -1.38 -13.97 15.26
CA PRO A 476 -0.81 -13.13 16.30
C PRO A 476 -0.88 -13.96 17.58
N ILE A 477 0.17 -14.75 17.82
CA ILE A 477 0.23 -15.65 18.97
C ILE A 477 0.41 -14.76 20.19
N ALA A 478 -0.72 -14.36 20.77
CA ALA A 478 -0.78 -13.64 22.02
C ALA A 478 -0.14 -14.49 23.13
N GLY A 479 1.14 -14.23 23.41
CA GLY A 479 1.75 -14.50 24.72
C GLY A 479 2.61 -15.76 24.88
N THR A 480 3.08 -16.44 23.84
CA THR A 480 4.03 -17.56 24.03
C THR A 480 5.24 -17.56 23.09
N ASN A 481 6.36 -17.08 23.62
CA ASN A 481 7.75 -17.40 23.21
C ASN A 481 8.32 -16.82 21.90
N GLY A 482 8.29 -15.49 21.77
CA GLY A 482 9.51 -14.72 21.44
C GLY A 482 10.16 -14.90 20.06
N GLN A 483 9.39 -15.26 19.04
CA GLN A 483 9.78 -15.04 17.63
C GLN A 483 8.74 -14.16 16.94
N ASP A 484 8.41 -13.04 17.58
CA ASP A 484 7.55 -11.99 17.06
C ASP A 484 8.06 -11.46 15.71
N SER A 485 7.16 -11.29 14.74
CA SER A 485 7.46 -10.73 13.43
C SER A 485 7.79 -9.25 13.53
N GLY A 486 9.08 -8.92 13.53
CA GLY A 486 9.58 -7.55 13.56
C GLY A 486 9.66 -6.92 12.17
N MET A 487 9.37 -5.62 12.09
CA MET A 487 10.07 -4.75 11.16
C MET A 487 11.54 -4.70 11.61
N CYS A 488 12.37 -5.52 10.97
CA CYS A 488 13.75 -5.77 11.38
C CYS A 488 14.72 -5.03 10.46
N MET A 489 15.50 -4.11 11.03
CA MET A 489 16.72 -3.59 10.41
C MET A 489 17.93 -4.26 11.06
N GLU A 490 18.54 -5.20 10.35
CA GLU A 490 19.75 -5.93 10.78
C GLU A 490 19.57 -6.58 12.17
N ASP A 491 20.00 -5.92 13.25
CA ASP A 491 19.86 -6.39 14.64
C ASP A 491 18.65 -5.81 15.41
N TYR A 492 17.91 -4.85 14.84
CA TYR A 492 16.83 -4.12 15.53
C TYR A 492 15.45 -4.42 14.93
N CYS A 493 14.64 -5.21 15.66
CA CYS A 493 13.29 -5.62 15.26
C CYS A 493 12.20 -4.88 16.04
N VAL A 494 11.46 -3.99 15.38
CA VAL A 494 10.25 -3.35 15.92
C VAL A 494 9.03 -4.21 15.55
N THR A 495 8.54 -5.00 16.48
CA THR A 495 7.41 -5.90 16.27
C THR A 495 6.09 -5.14 16.38
N THR A 496 5.59 -4.64 15.25
CA THR A 496 4.27 -4.01 15.12
C THR A 496 3.16 -5.05 15.28
N GLN A 497 2.77 -5.34 16.53
CA GLN A 497 1.62 -6.19 16.85
C GLN A 497 0.29 -5.45 16.58
N THR A 498 0.08 -5.11 15.31
CA THR A 498 -1.13 -4.45 14.80
C THR A 498 -2.28 -5.45 14.79
N ASN A 499 -3.34 -5.22 15.57
CA ASN A 499 -4.54 -6.06 15.47
C ASN A 499 -5.26 -5.75 14.14
N THR A 500 -4.86 -6.40 13.05
CA THR A 500 -5.43 -6.23 11.69
C THR A 500 -6.44 -7.31 11.38
N VAL A 501 -7.47 -7.01 10.59
CA VAL A 501 -8.44 -8.05 10.21
C VAL A 501 -7.75 -9.23 9.49
N SER A 502 -8.14 -10.48 9.77
CA SER A 502 -7.54 -11.62 9.04
C SER A 502 -7.90 -11.52 7.57
N GLN A 503 -6.90 -11.68 6.70
CA GLN A 503 -7.07 -11.53 5.26
C GLN A 503 -7.59 -12.79 4.56
N GLN A 504 -7.93 -13.84 5.32
CA GLN A 504 -8.53 -15.03 4.73
C GLN A 504 -9.85 -14.66 4.04
N ILE A 505 -9.87 -14.79 2.71
CA ILE A 505 -11.02 -14.59 1.84
C ILE A 505 -11.31 -15.84 1.01
N PHE A 506 -10.38 -16.79 0.91
CA PHE A 506 -10.50 -18.05 0.19
C PHE A 506 -10.37 -19.27 1.10
N ASN A 507 -11.00 -20.37 0.69
CA ASN A 507 -10.85 -21.66 1.35
C ASN A 507 -9.44 -22.23 1.11
N SER A 508 -8.76 -22.61 2.19
CA SER A 508 -7.43 -23.23 2.22
C SER A 508 -7.26 -24.46 1.31
N ALA A 509 -8.35 -25.12 0.90
CA ALA A 509 -8.31 -26.23 -0.04
C ALA A 509 -7.85 -25.83 -1.46
N GLY A 510 -8.01 -24.56 -1.85
CA GLY A 510 -7.65 -24.05 -3.18
C GLY A 510 -6.13 -24.04 -3.46
N LEU A 511 -5.28 -24.10 -2.43
CA LEU A 511 -3.82 -24.12 -2.59
C LEU A 511 -3.23 -25.38 -3.22
N ASN A 512 -4.03 -26.42 -3.46
CA ASN A 512 -3.55 -27.66 -4.09
C ASN A 512 -3.53 -27.61 -5.63
N ALA A 513 -3.85 -26.46 -6.25
CA ALA A 513 -3.81 -26.29 -7.71
C ALA A 513 -2.36 -26.36 -8.22
N PRO A 514 -2.06 -27.00 -9.37
CA PRO A 514 -0.68 -27.20 -9.87
C PRO A 514 -0.06 -25.94 -10.50
N THR A 515 1.24 -25.74 -10.27
CA THR A 515 2.07 -24.71 -10.91
C THR A 515 2.23 -25.10 -12.37
N LEU A 516 1.75 -24.25 -13.27
CA LEU A 516 1.75 -24.55 -14.72
C LEU A 516 3.00 -24.01 -15.42
N TRP A 517 3.68 -23.04 -14.79
CA TRP A 517 4.96 -22.53 -15.24
C TRP A 517 5.80 -22.06 -14.06
N ARG A 518 7.09 -22.42 -14.10
CA ARG A 518 8.13 -21.92 -13.21
C ARG A 518 9.38 -21.70 -14.04
N TRP A 519 10.03 -20.57 -13.85
CA TRP A 519 11.32 -20.25 -14.44
C TRP A 519 12.21 -19.62 -13.38
N ALA A 520 13.53 -19.77 -13.48
CA ALA A 520 14.49 -19.18 -12.55
C ALA A 520 15.65 -18.53 -13.32
N SER A 521 16.09 -17.36 -12.87
CA SER A 521 17.22 -16.65 -13.47
C SER A 521 18.53 -17.40 -13.23
N THR A 522 19.43 -17.39 -14.22
CA THR A 522 20.77 -17.99 -14.10
C THR A 522 21.81 -16.98 -13.59
N GLN A 523 21.41 -16.03 -12.73
CA GLN A 523 22.26 -14.91 -12.33
C GLN A 523 23.53 -15.36 -11.61
N THR A 524 24.68 -14.98 -12.18
CA THR A 524 26.00 -15.28 -11.64
C THR A 524 26.47 -14.15 -10.72
N GLY A 525 26.22 -14.25 -9.42
CA GLY A 525 26.78 -13.33 -8.43
C GLY A 525 25.89 -13.01 -7.23
N THR A 526 24.57 -13.13 -7.38
CA THR A 526 23.63 -13.09 -6.26
C THR A 526 23.58 -14.46 -5.56
N SER A 527 23.25 -14.48 -4.27
CA SER A 527 23.16 -15.72 -3.48
C SER A 527 21.88 -16.52 -3.73
N GLN A 528 20.88 -15.91 -4.36
CA GLN A 528 19.62 -16.54 -4.75
C GLN A 528 19.17 -16.03 -6.13
N PRO A 529 18.71 -16.91 -7.04
CA PRO A 529 18.13 -16.50 -8.31
C PRO A 529 16.77 -15.87 -8.09
N CYS A 530 16.30 -15.04 -9.04
CA CYS A 530 14.90 -14.67 -9.07
C CYS A 530 14.08 -15.76 -9.76
N GLU A 531 12.98 -16.18 -9.14
CA GLU A 531 12.03 -17.15 -9.70
C GLU A 531 10.74 -16.49 -10.15
N LEU A 532 10.23 -16.90 -11.31
CA LEU A 532 8.90 -16.55 -11.81
C LEU A 532 7.99 -17.76 -11.71
N ILE A 533 6.81 -17.60 -11.15
CA ILE A 533 5.86 -18.69 -10.87
C ILE A 533 4.48 -18.28 -11.38
N TYR A 534 3.82 -19.18 -12.11
CA TYR A 534 2.41 -19.05 -12.48
C TYR A 534 1.57 -20.24 -12.03
N THR A 535 0.55 -19.95 -11.23
CA THR A 535 -0.41 -20.93 -10.70
C THR A 535 -1.84 -20.36 -10.78
N PRO A 536 -2.76 -21.01 -11.52
CA PRO A 536 -4.18 -20.69 -11.50
C PRO A 536 -4.88 -21.45 -10.36
N TYR A 537 -5.12 -20.77 -9.23
CA TYR A 537 -5.83 -21.36 -8.10
C TYR A 537 -7.34 -21.36 -8.36
N ALA A 538 -7.96 -22.54 -8.36
CA ALA A 538 -9.42 -22.65 -8.29
C ALA A 538 -9.86 -22.31 -6.85
N VAL A 539 -10.53 -21.17 -6.68
CA VAL A 539 -10.86 -20.62 -5.36
C VAL A 539 -12.37 -20.64 -5.10
N GLN A 540 -12.70 -20.73 -3.81
CA GLN A 540 -14.03 -20.43 -3.31
C GLN A 540 -13.90 -19.50 -2.10
N THR A 541 -14.72 -18.45 -2.06
CA THR A 541 -14.65 -17.46 -0.99
C THR A 541 -15.13 -18.02 0.35
N VAL A 542 -14.52 -17.57 1.44
CA VAL A 542 -15.05 -17.70 2.79
C VAL A 542 -15.60 -16.35 3.26
N ALA A 543 -16.50 -16.35 4.23
CA ALA A 543 -17.05 -15.11 4.78
C ALA A 543 -15.95 -14.32 5.52
N ASN A 544 -15.78 -13.07 5.14
CA ASN A 544 -14.89 -12.11 5.78
C ASN A 544 -15.62 -10.78 5.95
N ASP A 545 -16.44 -10.74 7.00
CA ASP A 545 -17.38 -9.66 7.30
C ASP A 545 -16.71 -8.29 7.46
N MET A 546 -15.44 -8.27 7.89
CA MET A 546 -14.63 -7.04 8.02
C MET A 546 -14.21 -6.43 6.69
N MET A 547 -14.11 -7.27 5.65
CA MET A 547 -13.89 -6.84 4.26
C MET A 547 -15.22 -6.79 3.48
N GLY A 548 -16.35 -7.09 4.11
CA GLY A 548 -17.66 -7.21 3.44
C GLY A 548 -17.78 -8.40 2.47
N ILE A 549 -16.84 -9.34 2.50
CA ILE A 549 -16.80 -10.48 1.57
C ILE A 549 -17.70 -11.61 2.07
N LYS A 550 -18.63 -12.04 1.22
CA LYS A 550 -19.52 -13.17 1.42
C LYS A 550 -18.81 -14.47 1.02
N GLY A 551 -19.08 -15.55 1.76
CA GLY A 551 -18.60 -16.89 1.39
C GLY A 551 -19.38 -17.51 0.22
N GLY A 552 -18.78 -18.51 -0.42
CA GLY A 552 -19.44 -19.39 -1.40
C GLY A 552 -19.35 -18.96 -2.87
N TYR A 553 -18.77 -17.80 -3.19
CA TYR A 553 -18.49 -17.39 -4.57
C TYR A 553 -17.26 -18.16 -5.09
N SER A 554 -17.29 -18.68 -6.31
CA SER A 554 -16.18 -19.40 -6.91
C SER A 554 -15.54 -18.62 -8.06
N GLY A 555 -14.27 -18.93 -8.36
CA GLY A 555 -13.54 -18.28 -9.45
C GLY A 555 -12.13 -18.83 -9.60
N THR A 556 -11.33 -18.18 -10.46
CA THR A 556 -9.89 -18.45 -10.60
C THR A 556 -9.08 -17.27 -10.10
N LEU A 557 -8.02 -17.55 -9.36
CA LEU A 557 -6.94 -16.60 -9.05
C LEU A 557 -5.71 -16.99 -9.87
N HIS A 558 -5.46 -16.27 -10.96
CA HIS A 558 -4.26 -16.36 -11.78
C HIS A 558 -3.13 -15.60 -11.08
N SER A 559 -2.30 -16.32 -10.33
CA SER A 559 -1.14 -15.77 -9.63
C SER A 559 0.07 -15.72 -10.54
N PHE A 560 0.64 -14.53 -10.75
CA PHE A 560 1.95 -14.31 -11.36
C PHE A 560 2.89 -13.77 -10.29
N THR A 561 3.68 -14.66 -9.68
CA THR A 561 4.59 -14.32 -8.60
C THR A 561 6.02 -14.15 -9.14
N ALA A 562 6.66 -13.03 -8.85
CA ALA A 562 8.11 -12.85 -9.00
C ALA A 562 8.76 -12.89 -7.61
N ASN A 563 9.51 -13.96 -7.34
CA ASN A 563 10.29 -14.12 -6.12
C ASN A 563 11.72 -13.66 -6.37
N CYS A 564 12.02 -12.38 -6.13
CA CYS A 564 13.34 -11.78 -6.32
C CYS A 564 13.91 -11.30 -4.96
N PRO A 565 14.59 -12.16 -4.18
CA PRO A 565 14.98 -11.86 -2.79
C PRO A 565 15.91 -10.65 -2.61
N SER A 566 16.71 -10.32 -3.62
CA SER A 566 17.64 -9.19 -3.61
C SER A 566 16.97 -7.82 -3.74
N ALA A 567 15.74 -7.74 -4.27
CA ALA A 567 15.02 -6.49 -4.43
C ALA A 567 14.29 -6.15 -3.12
N GLU A 568 14.74 -5.11 -2.41
CA GLU A 568 14.09 -4.63 -1.19
C GLU A 568 12.82 -3.83 -1.47
N THR A 569 12.06 -3.46 -0.44
CA THR A 569 10.87 -2.61 -0.57
C THR A 569 11.22 -1.18 -1.03
N ALA A 570 12.44 -0.69 -0.75
CA ALA A 570 12.92 0.63 -1.17
C ALA A 570 14.44 0.63 -1.53
N PRO A 571 14.89 1.48 -2.48
CA PRO A 571 16.30 1.54 -2.92
C PRO A 571 17.18 2.38 -1.96
N LEU A 572 17.23 1.96 -0.68
CA LEU A 572 17.83 2.78 0.38
C LEU A 572 19.36 2.83 0.37
N LYS A 573 20.07 1.73 0.10
CA LYS A 573 21.55 1.70 0.08
C LYS A 573 22.11 1.71 -1.35
N ALA A 574 23.38 2.10 -1.47
CA ALA A 574 24.12 2.04 -2.73
C ALA A 574 24.14 0.61 -3.30
N GLY A 575 23.84 0.47 -4.59
CA GLY A 575 23.72 -0.83 -5.25
C GLY A 575 22.33 -1.46 -5.23
N HIS A 576 21.37 -0.97 -4.42
CA HIS A 576 20.00 -1.50 -4.43
C HIS A 576 19.38 -1.45 -5.85
N TRP A 577 19.63 -0.37 -6.61
CA TRP A 577 19.21 -0.24 -8.01
C TRP A 577 19.61 -1.42 -8.91
N ALA A 578 20.75 -2.06 -8.68
CA ALA A 578 21.14 -3.24 -9.45
C ALA A 578 20.16 -4.40 -9.25
N ALA A 579 19.60 -4.57 -8.05
CA ALA A 579 18.61 -5.61 -7.77
C ALA A 579 17.25 -5.36 -8.45
N TYR A 580 16.85 -4.09 -8.64
CA TYR A 580 15.64 -3.74 -9.41
C TYR A 580 15.86 -3.94 -10.91
N GLU A 581 17.04 -3.54 -11.44
CA GLU A 581 17.50 -3.87 -12.79
C GLU A 581 17.48 -5.39 -13.04
N ASP A 582 18.06 -6.16 -12.12
CA ASP A 582 18.13 -7.62 -12.14
C ASP A 582 16.74 -8.28 -12.10
N MET A 583 15.83 -7.80 -11.25
CA MET A 583 14.44 -8.26 -11.20
C MET A 583 13.70 -7.98 -12.51
N TYR A 584 13.80 -6.75 -13.03
CA TYR A 584 13.16 -6.36 -14.27
C TYR A 584 13.67 -7.23 -15.44
N ALA A 585 15.00 -7.39 -15.55
CA ALA A 585 15.62 -8.23 -16.57
C ALA A 585 15.24 -9.72 -16.41
N ALA A 586 15.13 -10.22 -15.18
CA ALA A 586 14.68 -11.59 -14.91
C ALA A 586 13.23 -11.81 -15.38
N ILE A 587 12.31 -10.89 -15.08
CA ILE A 587 10.91 -10.95 -15.55
C ILE A 587 10.85 -10.96 -17.08
N GLN A 588 11.51 -10.02 -17.77
CA GLN A 588 11.54 -10.00 -19.24
C GLN A 588 12.12 -11.29 -19.84
N THR A 589 13.25 -11.75 -19.32
CA THR A 589 13.94 -12.95 -19.83
C THR A 589 13.09 -14.21 -19.63
N GLY A 590 12.50 -14.38 -18.44
CA GLY A 590 11.67 -15.54 -18.15
C GLY A 590 10.36 -15.54 -18.93
N LEU A 591 9.75 -14.38 -19.17
CA LEU A 591 8.57 -14.26 -20.02
C LEU A 591 8.81 -14.77 -21.44
N GLN A 592 9.98 -14.46 -22.03
CA GLN A 592 10.37 -14.91 -23.38
C GLN A 592 11.00 -16.31 -23.43
N ALA A 593 11.39 -16.87 -22.28
CA ALA A 593 11.93 -18.23 -22.19
C ALA A 593 10.90 -19.31 -22.58
N GLU A 594 11.40 -20.51 -22.85
CA GLU A 594 10.58 -21.70 -23.20
C GLU A 594 9.63 -21.47 -24.40
N ASN A 595 10.05 -20.69 -25.39
CA ASN A 595 9.23 -20.19 -26.52
C ASN A 595 8.08 -19.28 -26.06
N SER A 596 8.42 -18.20 -25.35
CA SER A 596 7.48 -17.18 -24.82
C SER A 596 6.34 -17.75 -23.98
N LYS A 597 6.59 -18.85 -23.26
CA LYS A 597 5.58 -19.59 -22.48
C LYS A 597 4.99 -18.74 -21.36
N GLY A 598 5.79 -17.90 -20.72
CA GLY A 598 5.32 -16.95 -19.70
C GLY A 598 4.33 -15.93 -20.27
N VAL A 599 4.67 -15.30 -21.40
CA VAL A 599 3.77 -14.37 -22.12
C VAL A 599 2.47 -15.06 -22.53
N ASN A 600 2.53 -16.31 -22.99
CA ASN A 600 1.34 -17.07 -23.37
C ASN A 600 0.40 -17.33 -22.18
N TYR A 601 0.92 -17.55 -20.97
CA TYR A 601 0.09 -17.64 -19.77
C TYR A 601 -0.52 -16.29 -19.37
N LEU A 602 0.22 -15.19 -19.47
CA LEU A 602 -0.35 -13.84 -19.27
C LEU A 602 -1.50 -13.57 -20.24
N ARG A 603 -1.28 -13.77 -21.55
CA ARG A 603 -2.31 -13.57 -22.58
C ARG A 603 -3.53 -14.45 -22.32
N THR A 604 -3.33 -15.70 -21.91
CA THR A 604 -4.43 -16.61 -21.51
C THR A 604 -5.23 -16.06 -20.31
N ALA A 605 -4.55 -15.58 -19.26
CA ALA A 605 -5.19 -15.03 -18.06
C ALA A 605 -5.99 -13.74 -18.34
N PHE A 606 -5.52 -12.90 -19.28
CA PHE A 606 -6.25 -11.71 -19.77
C PHE A 606 -7.30 -12.04 -20.87
N LYS A 607 -7.47 -13.32 -21.23
CA LYS A 607 -8.34 -13.82 -22.33
C LYS A 607 -8.05 -13.13 -23.67
N LEU A 608 -6.79 -12.82 -23.91
CA LEU A 608 -6.27 -12.28 -25.17
C LEU A 608 -5.98 -13.42 -26.16
N PRO A 609 -6.00 -13.17 -27.49
CA PRO A 609 -5.57 -14.15 -28.47
C PRO A 609 -4.14 -14.63 -28.17
N THR A 610 -3.94 -15.94 -28.07
CA THR A 610 -2.60 -16.53 -28.15
C THR A 610 -2.13 -16.53 -29.60
N PRO A 611 -0.84 -16.25 -29.86
CA PRO A 611 -0.25 -16.28 -31.19
C PRO A 611 -0.22 -17.69 -31.82
#